data_AF-A0A7S4CBG4-F1
#
_entry.id   AF-A0A7S4CBG4-F1
#
_cell.length_a   1.000
_cell.length_b   1.000
_cell.length_c   1.000
_cell.angle_alpha   90.00
_cell.angle_beta   90.00
_cell.angle_gamma   90.00
#
_symmetry.space_group_name_H-M   'P 1'
#
loop_
_entity.id
_entity.type
_entity.pdbx_description
1 polymer ?
#
loop_
_entity_poly.entity_id
_entity_poly.type
_entity_poly.pdbx_seq_one_letter_code
_entity_poly.pdbx_strand_id
1 'polypeptide(L)'
;RNALFEFTHVGQCKHFVQWAKQQLANGTFAIQASKGTSRGQLSDLRFVVNGTHVEVLFEFFTADAAGQNMAMLGMKSICDYIMTNCPSAFKPLDWFNETGFSGEKTSSAQSYVVTRGKAVTAEV
;
A
#
# COMPACT_ATOMS: atom_id res chain seq x y z
N ARG A 1 2.65 -1.02 -5.39
CA ARG A 1 3.52 -1.80 -4.46
C ARG A 1 2.64 -2.38 -3.38
N ASN A 2 3.00 -3.51 -2.76
CA ASN A 2 2.15 -4.11 -1.72
C ASN A 2 2.92 -4.45 -0.44
N ALA A 3 2.19 -4.44 0.66
CA ALA A 3 2.65 -4.91 1.96
C ALA A 3 1.54 -5.70 2.67
N LEU A 4 1.92 -6.80 3.32
CA LEU A 4 1.02 -7.62 4.10
C LEU A 4 1.26 -7.38 5.58
N PHE A 5 0.21 -7.10 6.34
CA PHE A 5 0.23 -6.94 7.79
C PHE A 5 -0.42 -8.13 8.47
N GLU A 6 0.22 -8.67 9.51
CA GLU A 6 -0.28 -9.80 10.30
C GLU A 6 -0.94 -9.32 11.60
N PHE A 7 -2.06 -9.94 11.97
CA PHE A 7 -2.81 -9.64 13.20
C PHE A 7 -3.09 -10.91 13.99
N THR A 8 -3.42 -10.76 15.26
CA THR A 8 -3.77 -11.92 16.11
C THR A 8 -5.14 -12.50 15.74
N HIS A 9 -6.08 -11.65 15.32
CA HIS A 9 -7.43 -12.06 14.95
C HIS A 9 -8.09 -11.09 13.98
N VAL A 10 -9.05 -11.60 13.18
CA VAL A 10 -9.73 -10.86 12.10
C VAL A 10 -10.44 -9.57 12.57
N GLY A 11 -10.83 -9.51 13.85
CA GLY A 11 -11.40 -8.30 14.45
C GLY A 11 -10.47 -7.10 14.37
N GLN A 12 -9.17 -7.30 14.60
CA GLN A 12 -8.16 -6.23 14.50
C GLN A 12 -7.98 -5.74 13.06
N CYS A 13 -8.05 -6.63 12.07
CA CYS A 13 -7.94 -6.28 10.65
C CYS A 13 -8.96 -5.21 10.26
N LYS A 14 -10.21 -5.34 10.71
CA LYS A 14 -11.27 -4.35 10.44
C LYS A 14 -10.92 -2.97 11.00
N HIS A 15 -10.50 -2.93 12.27
CA HIS A 15 -10.15 -1.68 12.94
C HIS A 15 -8.93 -1.02 12.29
N PHE A 16 -7.94 -1.83 11.94
CA PHE A 16 -6.77 -1.38 11.19
C PHE A 16 -7.14 -0.75 9.85
N VAL A 17 -7.98 -1.42 9.04
CA VAL A 17 -8.41 -0.87 7.74
C VAL A 17 -9.15 0.46 7.91
N GLN A 18 -10.03 0.57 8.90
CA GLN A 18 -10.75 1.82 9.18
C GLN A 18 -9.79 2.94 9.59
N TRP A 19 -8.87 2.66 10.51
CA TRP A 19 -7.85 3.60 10.94
C TRP A 19 -6.93 4.03 9.79
N ALA A 20 -6.46 3.09 8.97
CA ALA A 20 -5.60 3.36 7.82
C ALA A 20 -6.30 4.24 6.78
N LYS A 21 -7.59 4.02 6.53
CA LYS A 21 -8.41 4.90 5.67
C LYS A 21 -8.52 6.32 6.23
N GLN A 22 -8.64 6.48 7.55
CA GLN A 22 -8.62 7.80 8.18
C GLN A 22 -7.26 8.48 8.05
N GLN A 23 -6.15 7.75 8.21
CA GLN A 23 -4.80 8.30 8.01
C GLN A 23 -4.56 8.72 6.55
N LEU A 24 -5.13 8.01 5.59
CA LEU A 24 -5.12 8.42 4.18
C LEU A 24 -5.92 9.70 3.98
N ALA A 25 -7.17 9.74 4.47
CA ALA A 25 -8.06 10.90 4.32
C ALA A 25 -7.52 12.16 4.99
N ASN A 26 -6.83 12.03 6.12
CA ASN A 26 -6.20 13.14 6.84
C ASN A 26 -4.87 13.59 6.21
N GLY A 27 -4.40 12.93 5.13
CA GLY A 27 -3.13 13.23 4.47
C GLY A 27 -1.88 12.75 5.21
N THR A 28 -2.02 12.10 6.38
CA THR A 28 -0.89 11.59 7.17
C THR A 28 0.00 10.67 6.33
N PHE A 29 -0.59 9.73 5.59
CA PHE A 29 0.19 8.79 4.76
C PHE A 29 0.87 9.46 3.57
N ALA A 30 0.29 10.50 2.99
CA ALA A 30 0.95 11.29 1.94
C ALA A 30 2.20 11.99 2.50
N ILE A 31 2.10 12.56 3.71
CA ILE A 31 3.23 13.18 4.41
C ILE A 31 4.30 12.13 4.70
N GLN A 32 3.95 10.94 5.21
CA GLN A 32 4.94 9.89 5.46
C GLN A 32 5.58 9.39 4.16
N ALA A 33 4.82 9.21 3.09
CA ALA A 33 5.35 8.85 1.77
C ALA A 33 6.44 9.83 1.30
N SER A 34 6.21 11.14 1.46
CA SER A 34 7.16 12.16 1.02
C SER A 34 8.52 12.12 1.75
N LYS A 35 8.59 11.48 2.92
CA LYS A 35 9.85 11.24 3.63
C LYS A 35 10.69 10.13 2.98
N GLY A 36 10.04 9.17 2.35
CA GLY A 36 10.69 8.07 1.63
C GLY A 36 10.99 8.40 0.16
N THR A 37 10.27 9.35 -0.45
CA THR A 37 10.50 9.76 -1.83
C THR A 37 10.08 11.21 -2.08
N SER A 38 10.92 11.97 -2.80
CA SER A 38 10.63 13.35 -3.22
C SER A 38 9.85 13.45 -4.53
N ARG A 39 9.76 12.35 -5.30
CA ARG A 39 9.22 12.33 -6.67
C ARG A 39 8.02 11.40 -6.83
N GLY A 40 7.77 10.53 -5.85
CA GLY A 40 6.56 9.72 -5.78
C GLY A 40 5.49 10.38 -4.93
N GLN A 41 4.25 10.38 -5.39
CA GLN A 41 3.09 10.85 -4.63
C GLN A 41 2.14 9.68 -4.40
N LEU A 42 1.77 9.43 -3.14
CA LEU A 42 0.76 8.42 -2.81
C LEU A 42 -0.60 8.91 -3.34
N SER A 43 -1.21 8.16 -4.24
CA SER A 43 -2.49 8.51 -4.85
C SER A 43 -3.66 7.78 -4.20
N ASP A 44 -3.50 6.49 -3.89
CA ASP A 44 -4.56 5.67 -3.31
C ASP A 44 -4.01 4.46 -2.55
N LEU A 45 -4.85 3.87 -1.70
CA LEU A 45 -4.62 2.60 -1.03
C LEU A 45 -5.81 1.66 -1.23
N ARG A 46 -5.50 0.41 -1.58
CA ARG A 46 -6.48 -0.69 -1.52
C ARG A 46 -6.12 -1.67 -0.42
N PHE A 47 -7.16 -2.21 0.21
CA PHE A 47 -7.04 -3.15 1.32
C PHE A 47 -7.77 -4.44 0.96
N VAL A 48 -7.12 -5.58 1.20
CA VAL A 48 -7.71 -6.90 1.08
C VAL A 48 -7.47 -7.66 2.37
N VAL A 49 -8.54 -8.03 3.05
CA VAL A 49 -8.47 -8.81 4.29
C VAL A 49 -8.51 -10.30 3.93
N ASN A 50 -7.51 -11.06 4.36
CA ASN A 50 -7.43 -12.51 4.17
C ASN A 50 -7.14 -13.19 5.52
N GLY A 51 -8.18 -13.71 6.16
CA GLY A 51 -8.09 -14.26 7.51
C GLY A 51 -7.57 -13.20 8.49
N THR A 52 -6.45 -13.50 9.15
CA THR A 52 -5.77 -12.59 10.09
C THR A 52 -4.75 -11.67 9.42
N HIS A 53 -4.72 -11.60 8.09
CA HIS A 53 -3.81 -10.75 7.34
C HIS A 53 -4.57 -9.64 6.63
N VAL A 54 -3.90 -8.49 6.47
CA VAL A 54 -4.36 -7.39 5.61
C VAL A 54 -3.28 -7.08 4.59
N GLU A 55 -3.61 -7.33 3.33
CA GLU A 55 -2.81 -6.93 2.19
C GLU A 55 -3.17 -5.50 1.82
N VAL A 56 -2.16 -4.63 1.77
CA VAL A 56 -2.30 -3.22 1.43
C VAL A 56 -1.57 -2.96 0.12
N LEU A 57 -2.31 -2.56 -0.90
CA LEU A 57 -1.76 -2.14 -2.18
C LEU A 57 -1.65 -0.61 -2.21
N PHE A 58 -0.43 -0.14 -2.38
CA PHE A 58 -0.08 1.27 -2.48
C PHE A 58 0.04 1.69 -3.94
N GLU A 59 -0.74 2.70 -4.31
CA GLU A 59 -0.66 3.35 -5.61
C GLU A 59 0.13 4.64 -5.49
N PHE A 60 1.15 4.76 -6.34
CA PHE A 60 2.00 5.93 -6.40
C PHE A 60 1.98 6.49 -7.81
N PHE A 61 1.76 7.80 -7.91
CA PHE A 61 2.09 8.56 -9.09
C PHE A 61 3.59 8.88 -9.08
N THR A 62 4.31 8.51 -10.14
CA THR A 62 5.78 8.65 -10.23
C THR A 62 6.26 9.46 -11.43
N ALA A 63 5.34 10.22 -12.05
CA ALA A 63 5.59 11.04 -13.25
C ALA A 63 6.32 10.24 -14.34
N ASP A 64 7.48 10.70 -14.78
CA ASP A 64 8.23 10.14 -15.90
C ASP A 64 9.05 8.88 -15.55
N ALA A 65 9.14 8.53 -14.27
CA ALA A 65 9.89 7.36 -13.84
C ALA A 65 9.00 6.11 -13.81
N ALA A 66 9.60 4.96 -14.11
CA ALA A 66 8.99 3.64 -13.90
C ALA A 66 8.62 3.38 -12.42
N GLY A 67 9.19 4.15 -11.48
CA GLY A 67 8.64 4.31 -10.13
C GLY A 67 8.95 3.20 -9.14
N GLN A 68 9.55 2.08 -9.56
CA GLN A 68 9.70 0.87 -8.73
C GLN A 68 10.39 1.10 -7.39
N ASN A 69 11.58 1.72 -7.39
CA ASN A 69 12.37 1.98 -6.17
C ASN A 69 11.74 3.09 -5.33
N MET A 70 11.21 4.13 -5.99
CA MET A 70 10.60 5.27 -5.31
C MET A 70 9.32 4.87 -4.56
N ALA A 71 8.47 4.06 -5.20
CA ALA A 71 7.28 3.53 -4.57
C ALA A 71 7.61 2.57 -3.42
N MET A 72 8.72 1.81 -3.52
CA MET A 72 9.17 0.94 -2.42
C MET A 72 9.60 1.76 -1.20
N LEU A 73 10.40 2.81 -1.38
CA LEU A 73 10.85 3.66 -0.27
C LEU A 73 9.70 4.45 0.35
N GLY A 74 8.80 5.00 -0.47
CA GLY A 74 7.58 5.67 0.01
C GLY A 74 6.68 4.74 0.81
N MET A 75 6.42 3.53 0.30
CA MET A 75 5.66 2.50 1.01
C MET A 75 6.33 2.11 2.33
N LYS A 76 7.64 1.84 2.33
CA LYS A 76 8.37 1.46 3.55
C LYS A 76 8.21 2.53 4.63
N SER A 77 8.33 3.81 4.27
CA SER A 77 8.15 4.91 5.23
C SER A 77 6.73 4.95 5.82
N ILE A 78 5.71 4.58 5.05
CA ILE A 78 4.34 4.45 5.58
C ILE A 78 4.23 3.23 6.50
N CYS A 79 4.78 2.08 6.12
CA CYS A 79 4.74 0.87 6.94
C CYS A 79 5.45 1.09 8.29
N ASP A 80 6.62 1.74 8.30
CA ASP A 80 7.34 2.08 9.53
C ASP A 80 6.49 2.99 10.44
N TYR A 81 5.79 3.97 9.85
CA TYR A 81 4.83 4.81 10.58
C TYR A 81 3.68 4.00 11.17
N ILE A 82 3.11 3.06 10.41
CA ILE A 82 2.04 2.17 10.85
C ILE A 82 2.48 1.35 12.06
N MET A 83 3.66 0.70 11.99
CA MET A 83 4.18 -0.11 13.09
C MET A 83 4.44 0.70 14.37
N THR A 84 4.69 2.00 14.22
CA THR A 84 4.95 2.89 15.35
C THR A 84 3.66 3.48 15.93
N ASN A 85 2.69 3.85 15.10
CA ASN A 85 1.55 4.69 15.50
C ASN A 85 0.19 3.98 15.48
N CYS A 86 0.12 2.74 14.99
CA CYS A 86 -1.13 1.98 15.06
C CYS A 86 -1.53 1.77 16.54
N PRO A 87 -2.77 2.08 16.93
CA PRO A 87 -3.24 1.90 18.30
C PRO A 87 -3.02 0.49 18.83
N SER A 88 -2.62 0.39 20.10
CA SER A 88 -2.22 -0.88 20.74
C SER A 88 -3.31 -1.96 20.69
N ALA A 89 -4.59 -1.58 20.72
CA ALA A 89 -5.71 -2.52 20.65
C ALA A 89 -5.77 -3.34 19.34
N PHE A 90 -5.22 -2.81 18.24
CA PHE A 90 -5.23 -3.46 16.93
C PHE A 90 -3.89 -3.28 16.19
N LYS A 91 -2.79 -3.27 16.95
CA LYS A 91 -1.45 -3.16 16.39
C LYS A 91 -1.08 -4.42 15.59
N PRO A 92 -0.54 -4.29 14.37
CA PRO A 92 -0.02 -5.44 13.63
C PRO A 92 1.13 -6.11 14.40
N LEU A 93 1.23 -7.43 14.29
CA LEU A 93 2.33 -8.22 14.85
C LEU A 93 3.61 -7.99 14.05
N ASP A 94 3.50 -8.06 12.72
CA ASP A 94 4.59 -7.82 11.79
C ASP A 94 4.04 -7.35 10.42
N TRP A 95 4.95 -6.97 9.52
CA TRP A 95 4.62 -6.71 8.13
C TRP A 95 5.69 -7.22 7.15
N PHE A 96 5.23 -7.63 5.97
CA PHE A 96 6.07 -8.21 4.93
C PHE A 96 5.97 -7.37 3.64
N ASN A 97 7.12 -7.14 3.01
CA ASN A 97 7.23 -6.38 1.77
C ASN A 97 7.03 -7.30 0.55
N GLU A 98 6.22 -6.87 -0.42
CA GLU A 98 6.11 -7.48 -1.75
C GLU A 98 5.82 -8.99 -1.73
N THR A 99 4.67 -9.36 -1.17
CA THR A 99 4.16 -10.76 -1.10
C THR A 99 3.66 -11.33 -2.44
N GLY A 100 4.00 -10.70 -3.57
CA GLY A 100 3.54 -11.07 -4.91
C GLY A 100 2.14 -10.52 -5.27
N PHE A 101 1.40 -9.95 -4.32
CA PHE A 101 0.06 -9.41 -4.57
C PHE A 101 0.04 -8.23 -5.54
N SER A 102 1.14 -7.45 -5.66
CA SER A 102 1.21 -6.39 -6.67
C SER A 102 1.36 -6.88 -8.10
N GLY A 103 1.54 -8.19 -8.31
CA GLY A 103 1.81 -8.78 -9.61
C GLY A 103 3.11 -8.28 -10.24
N GLU A 104 4.08 -7.83 -9.43
CA GLU A 104 5.38 -7.42 -9.95
C GLU A 104 6.03 -8.60 -10.68
N LYS A 105 6.29 -8.41 -11.98
CA LYS A 105 6.94 -9.39 -12.85
C LYS A 105 6.26 -10.77 -12.85
N THR A 106 4.98 -10.83 -12.46
CA THR A 106 4.16 -12.04 -12.42
C THR A 106 2.79 -11.76 -13.02
N SER A 107 2.25 -12.70 -13.78
CA SER A 107 0.89 -12.59 -14.33
C SER A 107 -0.13 -12.55 -13.19
N SER A 108 -0.96 -11.52 -13.14
CA SER A 108 -2.04 -11.38 -12.16
C SER A 108 -3.27 -10.77 -12.82
N ALA A 109 -4.46 -11.36 -12.56
CA ALA A 109 -5.75 -10.81 -12.98
C ALA A 109 -5.96 -9.38 -12.44
N GLN A 110 -5.37 -9.06 -11.29
CA GLN A 110 -5.49 -7.76 -10.65
C GLN A 110 -4.94 -6.61 -11.50
N SER A 111 -3.87 -6.85 -12.27
CA SER A 111 -3.27 -5.85 -13.16
C SER A 111 -4.16 -5.48 -14.34
N TYR A 112 -5.13 -6.34 -14.70
CA TYR A 112 -6.12 -6.07 -15.74
C TYR A 112 -7.32 -5.26 -15.21
N VAL A 113 -7.73 -5.52 -13.97
CA VAL A 113 -8.83 -4.79 -13.33
C VAL A 113 -8.39 -3.40 -12.89
N VAL A 114 -7.16 -3.29 -12.40
CA VAL A 114 -6.57 -2.01 -12.04
C VAL A 114 -5.22 -1.86 -12.69
N THR A 115 -5.15 -0.91 -13.61
CA THR A 115 -3.95 -0.62 -14.39
C THR A 115 -2.72 -0.47 -13.50
N ARG A 116 -1.66 -1.17 -13.87
CA ARG A 116 -0.33 -1.05 -13.29
C ARG A 116 0.57 -0.29 -14.27
N GLY A 117 1.01 0.90 -13.91
CA GLY A 117 1.77 1.77 -14.82
C GLY A 117 0.84 2.61 -15.70
N LYS A 118 1.03 2.59 -17.02
CA LYS A 118 0.23 3.40 -17.96
C LYS A 118 -0.84 2.55 -18.65
N ALA A 119 -2.09 3.00 -18.61
CA ALA A 119 -3.16 2.49 -19.47
C ALA A 119 -3.12 3.23 -20.80
N VAL A 120 -3.10 2.50 -21.93
CA VAL A 120 -3.02 3.09 -23.27
C VAL A 120 -4.03 2.41 -24.19
N THR A 121 -4.74 3.21 -24.97
CA THR A 121 -5.66 2.77 -26.03
C THR A 121 -5.32 3.53 -27.32
N ALA A 122 -5.37 2.87 -28.47
CA ALA A 122 -5.16 3.47 -29.78
C ALA A 122 -6.09 2.84 -30.82
N GLU A 123 -6.61 3.62 -31.77
CA GLU A 123 -7.43 3.20 -32.92
C GLU A 123 -6.91 3.86 -34.22
N VAL A 124 -7.34 3.35 -35.38
CA VAL A 124 -6.94 3.82 -36.72
C VAL A 124 -8.17 4.16 -37.54
#